data_AF-A0A923ZIR2-F1
#
_entry.id   AF-A0A923ZIR2-F1
#
_cell.length_a   1.000
_cell.length_b   1.000
_cell.length_c   1.000
_cell.angle_alpha   90.00
_cell.angle_beta   90.00
_cell.angle_gamma   90.00
#
_symmetry.space_group_name_H-M   'P 1'
#
loop_
_entity.id
_entity.type
_entity.pdbx_description
1 polymer ?
#
loop_
_entity_poly.entity_id
_entity_poly.type
_entity_poly.pdbx_seq_one_letter_code
_entity_poly.pdbx_strand_id
1 'polypeptide(L)'
;MTLRTAPSNSHPPRRRGAGPAMLFALVAMTVLHTGCATARLAPYAHAPVTGALGPFPKALVELRYADPANANGFTGTVQVPATHALPNPDEPTDFFDVKVRAVMFADADRKPGNELLVLYSAQKTGPATPLYYAVTVYKWAGADFVRLRDVEAKLEGSHNAADVRRRLAGKRAA
;
A
#
# COMPACT_ATOMS: atom_id res chain seq x y z
N MET A 1 -23.31 -49.79 -3.33
CA MET A 1 -24.71 -49.31 -3.27
C MET A 1 -25.19 -49.45 -1.84
N THR A 2 -25.18 -48.36 -1.07
CA THR A 2 -25.81 -48.35 0.25
C THR A 2 -26.40 -46.96 0.45
N LEU A 3 -27.70 -46.86 0.20
CA LEU A 3 -28.54 -45.69 0.46
C LEU A 3 -28.72 -45.54 1.98
N ARG A 4 -28.46 -44.35 2.51
CA ARG A 4 -28.99 -43.92 3.82
C ARG A 4 -29.55 -42.51 3.69
N THR A 5 -30.82 -42.42 4.03
CA THR A 5 -31.68 -41.24 3.96
C THR A 5 -31.99 -40.73 5.37
N ALA A 6 -32.22 -39.41 5.46
CA ALA A 6 -33.02 -38.65 6.46
C ALA A 6 -32.36 -38.30 7.82
N PRO A 7 -32.89 -37.31 8.59
CA PRO A 7 -33.98 -36.35 8.31
C PRO A 7 -33.70 -34.85 8.62
N SER A 8 -34.63 -34.06 8.08
CA SER A 8 -35.07 -32.68 8.40
C SER A 8 -35.21 -32.35 9.90
N ASN A 9 -34.92 -31.11 10.28
CA ASN A 9 -35.47 -30.38 11.45
C ASN A 9 -35.23 -28.87 11.26
N SER A 10 -36.25 -28.08 10.88
CA SER A 10 -37.27 -27.42 11.71
C SER A 10 -36.81 -26.11 12.35
N HIS A 11 -37.37 -25.02 11.81
CA HIS A 11 -37.27 -23.61 12.19
C HIS A 11 -37.96 -23.30 13.54
N PRO A 12 -37.47 -22.32 14.33
CA PRO A 12 -38.28 -21.59 15.30
C PRO A 12 -38.33 -20.05 15.02
N PRO A 13 -39.22 -19.30 15.70
CA PRO A 13 -40.06 -18.29 15.07
C PRO A 13 -39.58 -16.83 15.18
N ARG A 14 -40.13 -16.02 14.26
CA ARG A 14 -40.20 -14.55 14.32
C ARG A 14 -40.85 -14.08 15.63
N ARG A 15 -40.12 -13.26 16.42
CA ARG A 15 -40.72 -12.37 17.42
C ARG A 15 -40.87 -10.96 16.82
N ARG A 16 -42.13 -10.57 16.61
CA ARG A 16 -42.56 -9.17 16.47
C ARG A 16 -42.68 -8.58 17.87
N GLY A 17 -41.99 -7.48 18.13
CA GLY A 17 -42.20 -6.62 19.29
C GLY A 17 -42.35 -5.18 18.79
N ALA A 18 -43.59 -4.72 18.68
CA ALA A 18 -43.94 -3.33 18.49
C ALA A 18 -44.02 -2.65 19.88
N GLY A 19 -43.54 -1.42 19.99
CA GLY A 19 -43.67 -0.59 21.18
C GLY A 19 -43.16 0.82 20.89
N PRO A 20 -44.04 1.85 20.85
CA PRO A 20 -43.68 3.20 20.49
C PRO A 20 -43.29 4.01 21.74
N ALA A 21 -42.25 4.82 21.64
CA ALA A 21 -42.02 5.91 22.58
C ALA A 21 -41.64 7.15 21.78
N MET A 22 -42.64 8.00 21.56
CA MET A 22 -42.46 9.39 21.18
C MET A 22 -41.56 10.06 22.21
N LEU A 23 -40.44 10.62 21.76
CA LEU A 23 -39.79 11.72 22.45
C LEU A 23 -39.53 12.79 21.40
N PHE A 24 -40.37 13.84 21.43
CA PHE A 24 -40.15 15.07 20.70
C PHE A 24 -38.93 15.77 21.31
N ALA A 25 -37.76 15.54 20.71
CA ALA A 25 -36.56 16.31 20.98
C ALA A 25 -36.54 17.51 20.02
N LEU A 26 -36.54 18.70 20.62
CA LEU A 26 -36.33 19.98 19.96
C LEU A 26 -34.93 19.99 19.34
N VAL A 27 -34.82 19.73 18.04
CA VAL A 27 -33.55 19.78 17.31
C VAL A 27 -33.26 21.24 16.98
N ALA A 28 -32.35 21.84 17.75
CA ALA A 28 -31.74 23.11 17.42
C ALA A 28 -30.97 22.95 16.08
N MET A 29 -31.47 23.61 15.05
CA MET A 29 -30.94 23.56 13.70
C MET A 29 -29.72 24.50 13.61
N THR A 30 -28.60 24.08 14.20
CA THR A 30 -27.30 24.74 14.01
C THR A 30 -26.82 24.42 12.60
N VAL A 31 -27.00 25.38 11.69
CA VAL A 31 -26.42 25.32 10.34
C VAL A 31 -24.92 25.54 10.47
N LEU A 32 -24.19 24.47 10.79
CA LEU A 32 -22.75 24.39 10.58
C LEU A 32 -22.51 24.50 9.08
N HIS A 33 -22.15 25.70 8.63
CA HIS A 33 -21.45 25.92 7.37
C HIS A 33 -20.12 25.18 7.46
N THR A 34 -20.18 23.87 7.27
CA THR A 34 -19.02 23.03 7.07
C THR A 34 -18.52 23.40 5.70
N GLY A 35 -17.63 24.40 5.66
CA GLY A 35 -16.92 24.77 4.45
C GLY A 35 -16.36 23.48 3.86
N CYS A 36 -16.86 23.14 2.67
CA CYS A 36 -16.37 22.00 1.91
C CYS A 36 -14.92 22.30 1.55
N ALA A 37 -14.00 21.96 2.46
CA ALA A 37 -12.59 22.06 2.23
C ALA A 37 -12.29 21.08 1.11
N THR A 38 -12.10 21.59 -0.11
CA THR A 38 -11.65 20.80 -1.24
C THR A 38 -10.30 20.21 -0.84
N ALA A 39 -10.31 18.94 -0.41
CA ALA A 39 -9.11 18.24 0.00
C ALA A 39 -8.17 18.21 -1.21
N ARG A 40 -7.16 19.08 -1.19
CA ARG A 40 -6.12 19.09 -2.22
C ARG A 40 -5.37 17.78 -2.09
N LEU A 41 -5.46 16.93 -3.12
CA LEU A 41 -4.70 15.69 -3.17
C LEU A 41 -3.21 16.01 -3.01
N ALA A 42 -2.53 15.26 -2.15
CA ALA A 42 -1.10 15.42 -1.94
C ALA A 42 -0.33 15.27 -3.28
N PRO A 43 0.74 16.05 -3.51
CA PRO A 43 1.53 15.93 -4.72
C PRO A 43 2.18 14.55 -4.82
N TYR A 44 2.46 14.13 -6.05
CA TYR A 44 3.12 12.85 -6.29
C TYR A 44 4.59 12.89 -5.83
N ALA A 45 5.01 11.86 -5.10
CA ALA A 45 6.42 11.63 -4.72
C ALA A 45 7.25 11.12 -5.91
N HIS A 46 6.59 10.55 -6.91
CA HIS A 46 7.16 10.12 -8.17
C HIS A 46 6.07 10.11 -9.23
N ALA A 47 6.40 10.35 -10.51
CA ALA A 47 5.43 10.24 -11.59
C ALA A 47 4.71 8.88 -11.55
N PRO A 48 3.37 8.81 -11.71
CA PRO A 48 2.67 7.54 -11.74
C PRO A 48 3.25 6.58 -12.78
N VAL A 49 3.41 5.32 -12.43
CA VAL A 49 4.01 4.31 -13.31
C VAL A 49 3.03 3.17 -13.57
N THR A 50 3.13 2.57 -14.75
CA THR A 50 2.32 1.42 -15.14
C THR A 50 3.20 0.24 -15.53
N GLY A 51 2.83 -0.97 -15.11
CA GLY A 51 3.55 -2.19 -15.48
C GLY A 51 2.84 -3.46 -15.04
N ALA A 52 3.43 -4.61 -15.34
CA ALA A 52 2.95 -5.91 -14.86
C ALA A 52 3.39 -6.11 -13.40
N LEU A 53 2.47 -6.58 -12.55
CA LEU A 53 2.67 -6.75 -11.10
C LEU A 53 1.89 -7.98 -10.61
N GLY A 54 2.59 -9.00 -10.11
CA GLY A 54 1.99 -10.26 -9.71
C GLY A 54 1.13 -10.88 -10.83
N PRO A 55 -0.15 -11.20 -10.58
CA PRO A 55 -1.06 -11.74 -11.60
C PRO A 55 -1.62 -10.67 -12.55
N PHE A 56 -1.36 -9.38 -12.31
CA PHE A 56 -1.96 -8.29 -13.07
C PHE A 56 -1.02 -7.88 -14.22
N PRO A 57 -1.43 -8.02 -15.49
CA PRO A 57 -0.59 -7.63 -16.62
C PRO A 57 -0.42 -6.10 -16.73
N LYS A 58 -1.30 -5.33 -16.08
CA LYS A 58 -1.26 -3.87 -16.03
C LYS A 58 -1.77 -3.37 -14.68
N ALA A 59 -0.90 -2.73 -13.93
CA ALA A 59 -1.17 -2.08 -12.65
C ALA A 59 -0.73 -0.62 -12.73
N LEU A 60 -1.56 0.33 -12.28
CA LEU A 60 -1.15 1.72 -12.11
C LEU A 60 -0.69 1.93 -10.66
N VAL A 61 0.53 2.43 -10.48
CA VAL A 61 1.12 2.72 -9.18
C VAL A 61 1.24 4.22 -9.02
N GLU A 62 0.71 4.71 -7.91
CA GLU A 62 0.75 6.12 -7.53
C GLU A 62 1.43 6.23 -6.17
N LEU A 63 2.51 7.01 -6.10
CA LEU A 63 3.19 7.34 -4.85
C LEU A 63 2.98 8.83 -4.57
N ARG A 64 2.46 9.17 -3.40
CA ARG A 64 2.22 10.55 -2.96
C ARG A 64 3.06 10.85 -1.74
N TYR A 65 3.47 12.10 -1.58
CA TYR A 65 4.16 12.51 -0.35
C TYR A 65 3.23 12.32 0.84
N ALA A 66 3.76 11.73 1.92
CA ALA A 66 3.00 11.52 3.15
C ALA A 66 2.71 12.87 3.82
N ASP A 67 3.71 13.76 3.85
CA ASP A 67 3.56 15.16 4.19
C ASP A 67 3.71 16.05 2.93
N PRO A 68 2.61 16.63 2.41
CA PRO A 68 2.65 17.48 1.23
C PRO A 68 3.36 18.82 1.47
N ALA A 69 3.44 19.30 2.71
CA ALA A 69 4.07 20.58 3.03
C ALA A 69 5.59 20.51 2.90
N ASN A 70 6.17 19.36 3.26
CA ASN A 70 7.62 19.16 3.31
C ASN A 70 8.15 18.21 2.23
N ALA A 71 7.28 17.66 1.38
CA ALA A 71 7.62 16.68 0.35
C ALA A 71 8.47 15.52 0.93
N ASN A 72 8.05 15.02 2.10
CA ASN A 72 8.78 14.03 2.86
C ASN A 72 7.94 12.77 3.08
N GLY A 73 8.60 11.61 3.00
CA GLY A 73 7.95 10.32 3.08
C GLY A 73 7.10 10.05 1.86
N PHE A 74 6.59 8.83 1.76
CA PHE A 74 5.59 8.53 0.75
C PHE A 74 4.59 7.50 1.26
N THR A 75 3.36 7.63 0.76
CA THR A 75 2.37 6.57 0.77
C THR A 75 2.14 6.11 -0.66
N GLY A 76 1.68 4.88 -0.84
CA GLY A 76 1.50 4.31 -2.16
C GLY A 76 0.16 3.61 -2.31
N THR A 77 -0.41 3.71 -3.50
CA THR A 77 -1.58 2.95 -3.92
C THR A 77 -1.33 2.26 -5.25
N VAL A 78 -1.91 1.08 -5.40
CA VAL A 78 -1.89 0.31 -6.64
C VAL A 78 -3.32 0.08 -7.10
N GLN A 79 -3.60 0.47 -8.34
CA GLN A 79 -4.90 0.25 -8.97
C GLN A 79 -4.84 -1.02 -9.84
N VAL A 80 -5.49 -2.08 -9.36
CA VAL A 80 -5.61 -3.41 -10.00
C VAL A 80 -6.96 -4.04 -9.67
N PRO A 81 -7.83 -4.17 -10.68
CA PRO A 81 -9.26 -3.78 -10.67
C PRO A 81 -9.82 -2.89 -9.54
N ALA A 82 -9.42 -3.09 -8.29
CA ALA A 82 -9.66 -2.23 -7.14
C ALA A 82 -8.39 -1.46 -6.74
N THR A 83 -8.54 -0.47 -5.87
CA THR A 83 -7.40 0.28 -5.31
C THR A 83 -6.93 -0.37 -4.02
N HIS A 84 -5.65 -0.70 -3.94
CA HIS A 84 -5.01 -1.28 -2.76
C HIS A 84 -3.93 -0.35 -2.23
N ALA A 85 -3.84 -0.20 -0.92
CA ALA A 85 -2.76 0.52 -0.27
C ALA A 85 -1.48 -0.33 -0.23
N LEU A 86 -0.33 0.31 -0.39
CA LEU A 86 0.96 -0.30 -0.12
C LEU A 86 1.30 -0.17 1.36
N PRO A 87 1.90 -1.19 1.99
CA PRO A 87 2.50 -1.04 3.31
C PRO A 87 3.54 0.10 3.32
N ASN A 88 3.61 0.83 4.43
CA ASN A 88 4.58 1.91 4.58
C ASN A 88 6.03 1.38 4.59
N PRO A 89 7.02 2.19 4.16
CA PRO A 89 8.43 1.93 4.41
C PRO A 89 8.72 1.92 5.92
N ASP A 90 9.92 1.47 6.32
CA ASP A 90 10.25 1.38 7.76
C ASP A 90 10.57 2.74 8.36
N GLU A 91 11.08 3.63 7.53
CA GLU A 91 11.52 4.95 7.88
C GLU A 91 10.33 5.80 8.30
N PRO A 92 10.21 6.13 9.60
CA PRO A 92 9.18 7.04 10.04
C PRO A 92 9.47 8.44 9.48
N THR A 93 8.45 9.04 8.87
CA THR A 93 8.54 10.33 8.16
C THR A 93 8.92 11.49 9.08
N ASP A 94 8.69 11.36 10.39
CA ASP A 94 9.00 12.39 11.38
C ASP A 94 10.51 12.48 11.68
N PHE A 95 11.27 11.43 11.38
CA PHE A 95 12.69 11.33 11.71
C PHE A 95 13.62 11.26 10.50
N PHE A 96 13.07 11.08 9.29
CA PHE A 96 13.86 10.92 8.07
C PHE A 96 13.29 11.77 6.94
N ASP A 97 14.17 12.47 6.20
CA ASP A 97 13.89 13.03 4.88
C ASP A 97 14.01 11.90 3.84
N VAL A 98 12.87 11.35 3.43
CA VAL A 98 12.73 10.22 2.53
C VAL A 98 12.28 10.71 1.15
N LYS A 99 13.08 10.42 0.13
CA LYS A 99 12.83 10.80 -1.27
C LYS A 99 12.83 9.60 -2.20
N VAL A 100 11.73 9.40 -2.92
CA VAL A 100 11.64 8.37 -3.95
C VAL A 100 12.59 8.72 -5.10
N ARG A 101 13.44 7.76 -5.49
CA ARG A 101 14.45 7.94 -6.55
C ARG A 101 14.09 7.18 -7.82
N ALA A 102 13.47 6.01 -7.68
CA ALA A 102 12.98 5.23 -8.82
C ALA A 102 11.87 4.28 -8.40
N VAL A 103 10.97 4.01 -9.34
CA VAL A 103 9.93 2.99 -9.22
C VAL A 103 10.03 2.06 -10.41
N MET A 104 10.06 0.75 -10.18
CA MET A 104 10.20 -0.23 -11.26
C MET A 104 9.50 -1.56 -10.93
N PHE A 105 9.26 -2.35 -11.98
CA PHE A 105 8.72 -3.70 -11.87
C PHE A 105 9.80 -4.71 -12.25
N ALA A 106 10.03 -5.72 -11.42
CA ALA A 106 11.01 -6.77 -11.70
C ALA A 106 10.67 -8.05 -10.93
N ASP A 107 11.05 -9.20 -11.48
CA ASP A 107 11.09 -10.47 -10.75
C ASP A 107 12.21 -10.42 -9.69
N ALA A 108 11.82 -10.16 -8.44
CA ALA A 108 12.72 -9.91 -7.33
C ALA A 108 12.91 -11.14 -6.44
N ASP A 109 11.89 -12.01 -6.36
CA ASP A 109 11.91 -13.22 -5.53
C ASP A 109 12.01 -14.54 -6.32
N ARG A 110 12.14 -14.46 -7.66
CA ARG A 110 12.25 -15.59 -8.59
C ARG A 110 11.01 -16.47 -8.64
N LYS A 111 9.85 -15.89 -8.37
CA LYS A 111 8.56 -16.57 -8.53
C LYS A 111 7.81 -15.95 -9.70
N PRO A 112 6.81 -16.66 -10.26
CA PRO A 112 6.00 -16.10 -11.33
C PRO A 112 5.35 -14.77 -10.91
N GLY A 113 5.46 -13.77 -11.80
CA GLY A 113 4.96 -12.42 -11.60
C GLY A 113 6.04 -11.46 -11.11
N ASN A 114 6.00 -10.21 -11.59
CA ASN A 114 6.92 -9.18 -11.13
C ASN A 114 6.49 -8.62 -9.79
N GLU A 115 7.44 -8.18 -8.97
CA GLU A 115 7.22 -7.31 -7.82
C GLU A 115 7.33 -5.83 -8.22
N LEU A 116 6.77 -4.97 -7.37
CA LEU A 116 6.98 -3.53 -7.41
C LEU A 116 8.15 -3.18 -6.50
N LEU A 117 9.16 -2.51 -7.03
CA LEU A 117 10.32 -2.05 -6.29
C LEU A 117 10.31 -0.52 -6.24
N VAL A 118 10.36 0.02 -5.03
CA VAL A 118 10.46 1.47 -4.77
C VAL A 118 11.82 1.74 -4.15
N LEU A 119 12.72 2.33 -4.94
CA LEU A 119 14.01 2.81 -4.47
C LEU A 119 13.84 4.22 -3.92
N TYR A 120 14.29 4.45 -2.69
CA TYR A 120 14.33 5.76 -2.07
C TYR A 120 15.68 6.03 -1.41
N SER A 121 15.96 7.30 -1.20
CA SER A 121 17.03 7.75 -0.33
C SER A 121 16.44 8.27 0.97
N ALA A 122 17.09 8.01 2.09
CA ALA A 122 16.68 8.50 3.38
C ALA A 122 17.87 9.15 4.11
N GLN A 123 17.59 10.27 4.77
CA GLN A 123 18.56 10.96 5.63
C GLN A 123 17.87 11.29 6.95
N LYS A 124 18.49 10.95 8.08
CA LYS A 124 17.90 11.26 9.39
C LYS A 124 17.86 12.78 9.58
N THR A 125 16.70 13.30 9.98
CA THR A 125 16.53 14.70 10.35
C THR A 125 17.31 14.99 11.63
N GLY A 126 18.12 16.04 11.65
CA GLY A 126 18.93 16.44 12.80
C GLY A 126 20.45 16.35 12.51
N PRO A 127 21.28 15.79 13.42
CA PRO A 127 22.73 15.71 13.22
C PRO A 127 23.09 15.14 11.86
N ALA A 128 24.17 15.63 11.24
CA ALA A 128 24.56 15.28 9.89
C ALA A 128 24.82 13.77 9.73
N THR A 129 23.77 13.00 9.44
CA THR A 129 23.87 11.59 9.07
C THR A 129 24.09 11.49 7.57
N PRO A 130 24.95 10.56 7.12
CA PRO A 130 25.07 10.25 5.70
C PRO A 130 23.72 9.85 5.12
N LEU A 131 23.49 10.26 3.87
CA LEU A 131 22.40 9.75 3.05
C LEU A 131 22.58 8.24 2.84
N TYR A 132 21.55 7.45 3.08
CA TYR A 132 21.54 6.04 2.69
C TYR A 132 20.42 5.75 1.70
N TYR A 133 20.49 4.58 1.07
CA TYR A 133 19.59 4.15 0.02
C TYR A 133 19.01 2.80 0.35
N ALA A 134 17.70 2.68 0.20
CA ALA A 134 16.97 1.46 0.49
C ALA A 134 15.91 1.21 -0.58
N VAL A 135 15.54 -0.05 -0.74
CA VAL A 135 14.53 -0.49 -1.69
C VAL A 135 13.44 -1.19 -0.92
N THR A 136 12.20 -0.72 -1.04
CA THR A 136 11.04 -1.48 -0.59
C THR A 136 10.53 -2.35 -1.72
N VAL A 137 10.27 -3.64 -1.44
CA VAL A 137 9.84 -4.62 -2.44
C VAL A 137 8.45 -5.12 -2.08
N TYR A 138 7.48 -4.79 -2.92
CA TYR A 138 6.08 -5.13 -2.73
C TYR A 138 5.65 -6.29 -3.61
N LYS A 139 5.05 -7.31 -2.98
CA LYS A 139 4.48 -8.49 -3.65
C LYS A 139 2.98 -8.58 -3.38
N TRP A 140 2.22 -8.94 -4.41
CA TRP A 140 0.81 -9.27 -4.26
C TRP A 140 0.65 -10.63 -3.56
N ALA A 141 -0.06 -10.65 -2.43
CA ALA A 141 -0.28 -11.87 -1.63
C ALA A 141 -1.69 -12.46 -1.81
N GLY A 142 -2.42 -12.05 -2.85
CA GLY A 142 -3.76 -12.58 -3.17
C GLY A 142 -4.91 -11.66 -2.74
N ALA A 143 -4.76 -10.92 -1.64
CA ALA A 143 -5.73 -9.94 -1.15
C ALA A 143 -5.13 -8.54 -0.95
N ASP A 144 -3.87 -8.49 -0.51
CA ASP A 144 -3.16 -7.26 -0.20
C ASP A 144 -1.69 -7.33 -0.65
N PHE A 145 -1.01 -6.19 -0.59
CA PHE A 145 0.43 -6.11 -0.80
C PHE A 145 1.20 -6.38 0.49
N VAL A 146 2.26 -7.18 0.39
CA VAL A 146 3.21 -7.45 1.47
C VAL A 146 4.62 -7.00 1.07
N ARG A 147 5.45 -6.71 2.06
CA ARG A 147 6.86 -6.36 1.86
C ARG A 147 7.75 -7.61 1.93
N LEU A 148 8.70 -7.74 1.01
CA LEU A 148 9.66 -8.84 0.96
C LEU A 148 10.99 -8.47 1.63
N ARG A 149 11.02 -8.41 2.96
CA ARG A 149 12.17 -7.91 3.76
C ARG A 149 13.49 -8.58 3.43
N ASP A 150 13.47 -9.90 3.19
CA ASP A 150 14.66 -10.66 2.82
C ASP A 150 15.24 -10.25 1.47
N VAL A 151 14.43 -9.70 0.57
CA VAL A 151 14.89 -9.17 -0.73
C VAL A 151 15.36 -7.74 -0.55
N GLU A 152 14.63 -6.92 0.22
CA GLU A 152 14.99 -5.54 0.55
C GLU A 152 16.40 -5.45 1.15
N ALA A 153 16.72 -6.28 2.16
CA ALA A 153 18.04 -6.33 2.79
C ALA A 153 19.18 -6.64 1.81
N LYS A 154 18.90 -7.37 0.72
CA LYS A 154 19.91 -7.70 -0.31
C LYS A 154 20.10 -6.56 -1.31
N LEU A 155 19.12 -5.69 -1.44
CA LEU A 155 19.12 -4.52 -2.31
C LEU A 155 19.53 -3.24 -1.57
N GLU A 156 19.77 -3.32 -0.26
CA GLU A 156 20.22 -2.21 0.56
C GLU A 156 21.52 -1.60 0.01
N GLY A 157 21.58 -0.27 0.00
CA GLY A 157 22.69 0.48 -0.58
C GLY A 157 22.67 0.56 -2.11
N SER A 158 21.63 0.05 -2.80
CA SER A 158 21.50 0.29 -4.24
C SER A 158 21.13 1.73 -4.54
N HIS A 159 21.99 2.45 -5.27
CA HIS A 159 21.82 3.89 -5.48
C HIS A 159 20.91 4.25 -6.66
N ASN A 160 20.66 3.31 -7.57
CA ASN A 160 19.87 3.54 -8.79
C ASN A 160 19.26 2.23 -9.33
N ALA A 161 18.35 2.37 -10.30
CA ALA A 161 17.66 1.23 -10.91
C ALA A 161 18.59 0.25 -11.66
N ALA A 162 19.70 0.73 -12.22
CA ALA A 162 20.65 -0.15 -12.91
C ALA A 162 21.39 -1.06 -11.91
N ASP A 163 21.77 -0.54 -10.74
CA ASP A 163 22.37 -1.36 -9.67
C ASP A 163 21.37 -2.39 -9.13
N VAL A 164 20.11 -1.98 -8.89
CA VAL A 164 19.05 -2.92 -8.47
C VAL A 164 18.93 -4.08 -9.47
N ARG A 165 18.80 -3.77 -10.77
CA ARG A 165 18.70 -4.80 -11.82
C ARG A 165 19.92 -5.70 -11.87
N ARG A 166 21.13 -5.13 -11.74
CA ARG A 166 22.38 -5.89 -11.72
C ARG A 166 22.43 -6.87 -10.54
N ARG A 167 22.06 -6.43 -9.33
CA ARG A 167 22.02 -7.28 -8.13
C ARG A 167 20.99 -8.40 -8.23
N LEU A 168 19.84 -8.12 -8.84
CA LEU A 168 18.83 -9.16 -9.13
C LEU A 168 19.34 -10.16 -10.18
N ALA A 169 20.06 -9.69 -11.22
CA ALA A 169 20.58 -10.53 -12.30
C ALA A 169 21.76 -11.42 -11.88
N GLY A 170 22.72 -10.91 -11.09
CA GLY A 170 23.88 -11.67 -10.62
C GLY A 170 23.51 -12.91 -9.79
N LYS A 171 22.26 -12.95 -9.34
CA LYS A 171 21.67 -14.06 -8.60
C LYS A 171 21.26 -15.26 -9.48
N ARG A 172 21.18 -15.11 -10.81
CA ARG A 172 20.86 -16.22 -11.73
C ARG A 172 21.99 -17.25 -11.89
N ALA A 173 23.21 -16.93 -11.46
CA ALA A 173 24.43 -17.70 -11.78
C ALA A 173 24.98 -18.57 -10.62
N ALA A 174 24.19 -18.80 -9.57
CA ALA A 174 24.56 -19.65 -8.44
C ALA A 174 23.46 -20.66 -8.13
#